data_AF-A0A2A2H7N2-F1
#
_entry.id   AF-A0A2A2H7N2-F1
#
_cell.length_a   1.000
_cell.length_b   1.000
_cell.length_c   1.000
_cell.angle_alpha   90.00
_cell.angle_beta   90.00
_cell.angle_gamma   90.00
#
_symmetry.space_group_name_H-M   'P 1'
#
loop_
_entity.id
_entity.type
_entity.pdbx_description
1 polymer ?
#
loop_
_entity_poly.entity_id
_entity_poly.type
_entity_poly.pdbx_seq_one_letter_code
_entity_poly.pdbx_strand_id
1 'polypeptide(L)'
;MDNRTKYEHPDFFLFLNLYFFFRDCETRALNKYNAAKGVGLQIIYEDNPIQFNHWFTLKKVSDSKSIPLPFYAQYIQVAERVTPGQANALVTYHIKYH
;
A
#
# COMPACT_ATOMS: atom_id res chain seq x y z
N MET A 1 -10.51 -35.46 -28.35
CA MET A 1 -10.29 -35.00 -26.96
C MET A 1 -9.08 -34.09 -27.00
N ASP A 2 -9.31 -32.79 -27.01
CA ASP A 2 -8.25 -31.76 -27.06
C ASP A 2 -7.87 -31.42 -25.62
N ASN A 3 -6.65 -31.79 -25.22
CA ASN A 3 -6.13 -31.68 -23.87
C ASN A 3 -5.37 -30.37 -23.69
N ARG A 4 -5.97 -29.23 -24.11
CA ARG A 4 -5.38 -27.91 -23.88
C ARG A 4 -5.19 -27.73 -22.38
N THR A 5 -3.91 -27.74 -22.00
CA THR A 5 -3.40 -27.41 -20.68
C THR A 5 -4.20 -26.26 -20.09
N LYS A 6 -5.00 -26.61 -19.09
CA LYS A 6 -5.63 -25.70 -18.15
C LYS A 6 -4.46 -25.04 -17.40
N TYR A 7 -3.93 -23.95 -17.94
CA TYR A 7 -3.01 -23.09 -17.21
C TYR A 7 -3.79 -22.54 -16.04
N GLU A 8 -3.68 -23.20 -14.89
CA GLU A 8 -4.25 -22.69 -13.66
C GLU A 8 -3.50 -21.39 -13.36
N HIS A 9 -4.17 -20.25 -13.59
CA HIS A 9 -3.50 -18.99 -13.40
C HIS A 9 -3.09 -18.84 -11.94
N PRO A 10 -1.85 -18.39 -11.68
CA PRO A 10 -1.32 -18.29 -10.33
C PRO A 10 -2.10 -17.28 -9.51
N ASP A 11 -2.38 -17.64 -8.27
CA ASP A 11 -2.91 -16.70 -7.29
C ASP A 11 -1.76 -15.85 -6.76
N PHE A 12 -1.82 -14.54 -6.99
CA PHE A 12 -0.83 -13.61 -6.49
C PHE A 12 -1.27 -13.07 -5.13
N PHE A 13 -0.36 -13.07 -4.17
CA PHE A 13 -0.61 -12.51 -2.84
C PHE A 13 0.26 -11.29 -2.60
N LEU A 14 -0.33 -10.24 -2.05
CA LEU A 14 0.38 -9.02 -1.65
C LEU A 14 0.39 -8.89 -0.13
N PHE A 15 1.54 -8.52 0.43
CA PHE A 15 1.68 -8.12 1.82
C PHE A 15 2.23 -6.71 1.90
N LEU A 16 1.57 -5.85 2.65
CA LEU A 16 1.92 -4.44 2.73
C LEU A 16 2.43 -4.10 4.13
N ASN A 17 3.66 -3.64 4.22
CA ASN A 17 4.24 -3.14 5.46
C ASN A 17 4.36 -1.61 5.40
N LEU A 18 3.81 -0.92 6.40
CA LEU A 18 3.85 0.53 6.50
C LEU A 18 4.83 0.95 7.59
N TYR A 19 5.84 1.74 7.19
CA TYR A 19 6.70 2.46 8.11
C TYR A 19 6.43 3.96 7.96
N PHE A 20 6.08 4.62 9.06
CA PHE A 20 6.15 6.08 9.12
C PHE A 20 7.62 6.49 9.27
N PHE A 21 8.12 7.28 8.33
CA PHE A 21 9.49 7.77 8.37
C PHE A 21 9.48 9.30 8.35
N PHE A 22 9.96 9.90 9.42
CA PHE A 22 10.32 11.32 9.45
C PHE A 22 11.78 11.41 8.99
N ARG A 23 12.03 11.40 7.66
CA ARG A 23 13.41 11.60 7.16
C ARG A 23 13.73 13.08 7.24
N ASP A 24 14.61 13.43 8.15
CA ASP A 24 15.40 14.66 8.06
C ASP A 24 16.43 14.45 6.94
N CYS A 25 16.43 15.29 5.90
CA CYS A 25 17.54 15.39 4.95
C CYS A 25 18.27 16.71 5.20
N GLU A 26 19.23 16.63 6.12
CA GLU A 26 20.41 17.46 6.40
C GLU A 26 20.44 18.99 6.17
N THR A 27 20.75 19.67 7.29
CA THR A 27 21.61 20.87 7.43
C THR A 27 21.08 22.23 6.99
N ARG A 28 20.16 22.78 7.79
CA ARG A 28 20.28 24.11 8.45
C ARG A 28 18.97 24.40 9.17
N ALA A 29 19.07 24.69 10.46
CA ALA A 29 17.94 24.80 11.38
C ALA A 29 16.77 25.64 10.85
N LEU A 30 15.56 25.07 10.87
CA LEU A 30 14.28 25.66 11.35
C LEU A 30 13.12 24.68 11.01
N ASN A 31 12.40 24.20 12.04
CA ASN A 31 11.25 23.26 12.01
C ASN A 31 11.50 21.75 11.94
N LYS A 32 12.12 21.22 13.00
CA LYS A 32 12.27 19.78 13.29
C LYS A 32 10.98 19.05 13.75
N TYR A 33 9.80 19.71 13.82
CA TYR A 33 8.63 19.11 14.51
C TYR A 33 7.25 19.41 13.93
N ASN A 34 7.14 19.77 12.65
CA ASN A 34 5.81 19.99 12.08
C ASN A 34 5.22 18.68 11.54
N ALA A 35 5.16 17.60 12.32
CA ALA A 35 4.48 16.38 11.91
C ALA A 35 2.97 16.52 12.11
N ALA A 36 2.19 16.12 11.11
CA ALA A 36 0.74 16.11 11.26
C ALA A 36 0.35 15.08 12.33
N LYS A 37 -0.67 15.39 13.14
CA LYS A 37 -1.24 14.45 14.12
C LYS A 37 -2.70 14.21 13.80
N GLY A 38 -3.19 13.05 14.21
CA GLY A 38 -4.58 12.65 13.97
C GLY A 38 -4.88 12.24 12.53
N VAL A 39 -3.85 12.08 11.68
CA VAL A 39 -3.97 11.57 10.31
C VAL A 39 -3.22 10.25 10.16
N GLY A 40 -3.79 9.34 9.38
CA GLY A 40 -3.17 8.08 8.94
C GLY A 40 -3.22 7.96 7.42
N LEU A 41 -2.56 6.93 6.89
CA LEU A 41 -2.60 6.57 5.48
C LEU A 41 -3.43 5.30 5.30
N GLN A 42 -4.30 5.29 4.30
CA GLN A 42 -5.03 4.11 3.86
C GLN A 42 -4.68 3.83 2.41
N ILE A 43 -4.36 2.56 2.11
CA ILE A 43 -4.18 2.08 0.74
C ILE A 43 -5.43 1.32 0.34
N ILE A 44 -5.94 1.59 -0.87
CA ILE A 44 -7.14 1.00 -1.43
C ILE A 44 -6.76 0.19 -2.67
N TYR A 45 -7.36 -0.98 -2.80
CA TYR A 45 -7.26 -1.83 -3.98
C TYR A 45 -8.65 -2.37 -4.34
N GLU A 46 -9.05 -2.22 -5.60
CA GLU A 46 -10.41 -2.58 -6.07
C GLU A 46 -11.50 -2.04 -5.13
N ASP A 47 -11.41 -0.74 -4.80
CA ASP A 47 -12.33 -0.01 -3.91
C ASP A 47 -12.37 -0.50 -2.44
N ASN A 48 -11.50 -1.44 -2.05
CA ASN A 48 -11.42 -1.97 -0.70
C ASN A 48 -10.15 -1.50 0.03
N PRO A 49 -10.28 -1.01 1.28
CA PRO A 49 -9.11 -0.74 2.12
C PRO A 49 -8.29 -2.01 2.37
N ILE A 50 -6.99 -1.92 2.12
CA ILE A 50 -6.04 -2.98 2.42
C ILE A 50 -5.65 -2.93 3.89
N GLN A 51 -5.70 -4.08 4.54
CA GLN A 51 -5.11 -4.26 5.86
C GLN A 51 -3.60 -4.44 5.74
N PHE A 52 -2.83 -3.55 6.38
CA PHE A 52 -1.38 -3.71 6.48
C PHE A 52 -1.03 -4.97 7.28
N ASN A 53 0.14 -5.53 7.00
CA ASN A 53 0.68 -6.74 7.62
C ASN A 53 -0.17 -8.01 7.47
N HIS A 54 -1.05 -8.02 6.47
CA HIS A 54 -1.84 -9.18 6.11
C HIS A 54 -1.65 -9.49 4.63
N TRP A 55 -1.61 -10.78 4.30
CA TRP A 55 -1.65 -11.22 2.92
C TRP A 55 -3.08 -11.10 2.40
N PHE A 56 -3.24 -10.56 1.20
CA PHE A 56 -4.51 -10.62 0.47
C PHE A 56 -4.26 -11.07 -0.96
N THR A 57 -5.27 -11.70 -1.55
CA THR A 57 -5.23 -12.19 -2.93
C THR A 57 -5.50 -11.03 -3.87
N LEU A 58 -4.62 -10.88 -4.85
CA LEU A 58 -4.83 -9.95 -5.96
C LEU A 58 -5.88 -10.52 -6.91
N LYS A 59 -6.62 -9.64 -7.57
CA LYS A 59 -7.61 -10.06 -8.56
C LYS A 59 -6.91 -10.86 -9.66
N LYS A 60 -7.52 -12.00 -9.98
CA LYS A 60 -7.07 -12.87 -11.06
C LYS A 60 -7.18 -12.12 -12.39
N VAL A 61 -6.07 -11.96 -13.09
CA VAL A 61 -6.04 -11.41 -14.44
C VAL A 61 -5.77 -12.55 -15.40
N SER A 62 -6.73 -12.82 -16.29
CA SER A 62 -6.57 -13.83 -17.34
C SER A 62 -5.63 -13.31 -18.43
N ASP A 63 -4.62 -14.12 -18.79
CA ASP A 63 -3.81 -14.01 -20.01
C ASP A 63 -3.00 -12.73 -20.24
N SER A 64 -2.57 -12.03 -19.19
CA SER A 64 -1.71 -10.86 -19.34
C SER A 64 -0.24 -11.13 -18.96
N LYS A 65 0.69 -10.67 -19.81
CA LYS A 65 2.13 -10.64 -19.50
C LYS A 65 2.49 -9.59 -18.42
N SER A 66 1.56 -8.70 -18.10
CA SER A 66 1.68 -7.63 -17.12
C SER A 66 0.37 -7.52 -16.35
N ILE A 67 0.45 -7.44 -15.02
CA ILE A 67 -0.72 -7.33 -14.15
C ILE A 67 -0.75 -5.89 -13.63
N PRO A 68 -1.70 -5.06 -14.08
CA PRO A 68 -1.87 -3.73 -13.49
C PRO A 68 -2.36 -3.89 -12.06
N LEU A 69 -1.71 -3.19 -11.13
CA LEU A 69 -2.09 -3.16 -9.71
C LEU A 69 -2.54 -1.73 -9.35
N PRO A 70 -3.82 -1.39 -9.53
CA PRO A 70 -4.32 -0.04 -9.27
C PRO A 70 -4.48 0.21 -7.76
N PHE A 71 -3.39 0.60 -7.11
CA PHE A 71 -3.43 1.07 -5.73
C PHE A 71 -3.73 2.57 -5.68
N TYR A 72 -4.65 2.94 -4.80
CA TYR A 72 -4.90 4.33 -4.43
C TYR A 72 -4.45 4.56 -2.99
N ALA A 73 -3.95 5.76 -2.71
CA ALA A 73 -3.57 6.16 -1.37
C ALA A 73 -4.43 7.36 -0.95
N GLN A 74 -4.98 7.32 0.26
CA GLN A 74 -5.73 8.42 0.84
C GLN A 74 -5.38 8.66 2.31
N TYR A 75 -5.51 9.89 2.76
CA TYR A 75 -5.43 10.22 4.18
C TYR A 75 -6.74 9.88 4.88
N ILE A 76 -6.63 9.37 6.11
CA ILE A 76 -7.78 9.14 6.99
C ILE A 76 -7.56 9.85 8.32
N GLN A 77 -8.63 10.33 8.94
CA GLN A 77 -8.57 10.88 10.29
C GLN A 77 -8.65 9.75 11.31
N VAL A 78 -7.71 9.70 12.24
CA VAL A 78 -7.57 8.64 13.25
C VAL A 78 -7.69 9.15 14.68
N ALA A 79 -7.86 10.46 14.87
CA ALA A 79 -8.10 11.09 16.16
C ALA A 79 -9.17 12.17 16.04
N GLU A 80 -9.80 12.56 17.15
CA GLU A 80 -10.82 13.61 17.19
C GLU A 80 -10.33 14.95 16.59
N ARG A 81 -9.05 15.27 16.79
CA ARG A 81 -8.44 16.51 16.31
C ARG A 81 -7.24 16.23 15.40
N VAL A 82 -7.28 16.81 14.21
CA VAL A 82 -6.13 16.87 13.28
C VAL A 82 -5.33 18.14 13.53
N THR A 83 -4.01 18.01 13.59
CA THR A 83 -3.09 19.16 13.63
C THR A 83 -2.25 19.20 12.36
N PRO A 84 -2.03 20.39 11.77
CA PRO A 84 -1.28 20.52 10.53
C PRO A 84 0.17 20.09 10.68
N GLY A 85 0.75 19.59 9.59
CA GLY A 85 2.13 19.17 9.51
C GLY A 85 2.42 18.26 8.30
N GLN A 86 3.66 17.81 8.17
CA GLN A 86 4.11 16.81 7.23
C GLN A 86 3.56 15.43 7.61
N ALA A 87 3.06 14.71 6.61
CA ALA A 87 2.52 13.36 6.73
C ALA A 87 3.21 12.44 5.70
N ASN A 88 4.50 12.19 5.91
CA ASN A 88 5.30 11.32 5.04
C ASN A 88 5.16 9.86 5.48
N ALA A 89 5.03 8.95 4.51
CA ALA A 89 4.87 7.52 4.75
C ALA A 89 5.65 6.71 3.71
N LEU A 90 6.24 5.59 4.14
CA LEU A 90 6.86 4.61 3.27
C LEU A 90 6.09 3.30 3.37
N VAL A 91 5.63 2.81 2.22
CA VAL A 91 4.90 1.56 2.12
C VAL A 91 5.73 0.58 1.32
N THR A 92 6.04 -0.58 1.90
CA THR A 92 6.75 -1.68 1.25
C THR A 92 5.76 -2.80 0.96
N TYR A 93 5.76 -3.32 -0.26
CA TYR A 93 4.93 -4.46 -0.62
C TYR A 93 5.76 -5.70 -0.97
N HIS A 94 5.25 -6.87 -0.63
CA HIS A 94 5.81 -8.17 -1.02
C HIS A 94 4.80 -8.91 -1.88
N ILE A 95 5.25 -9.48 -3.00
CA ILE A 95 4.41 -10.31 -3.87
C ILE A 95 4.88 -11.76 -3.76
N LYS A 96 3.94 -12.69 -3.64
CA LYS A 96 4.19 -14.13 -3.74
C LYS A 96 3.34 -14.74 -4.85
N TYR A 97 3.96 -15.65 -5.60
CA TYR A 97 3.34 -16.50 -6.60
C TYR A 97 3.20 -17.91 -6.01
N HIS A 98 2.05 -18.55 -6.25
CA HIS A 98 1.82 -19.95 -5.95
C HIS A 98 1.49 -20.71 -7.23
#